data_AF-A0AAD4QCZ8-F1
#
_entry.id   AF-A0AAD4QCZ8-F1
#
_cell.length_a   1.000
_cell.length_b   1.000
_cell.length_c   1.000
_cell.angle_alpha   90.00
_cell.angle_beta   90.00
_cell.angle_gamma   90.00
#
_symmetry.space_group_name_H-M   'P 1'
#
loop_
_entity.id
_entity.type
_entity.pdbx_description
1 polymer ?
#
loop_
_entity_poly.entity_id
_entity_poly.type
_entity_poly.pdbx_seq_one_letter_code
_entity_poly.pdbx_strand_id
1 'polypeptide(L)'
;MTGTLCQTLGSLNKRPRTLAVPSTDRDSEFCCATPYSMSSFVRDDRSRVHTNVGGSLTISSSSTLPPGMVLGPDGKPCKICTSFRNWKPPSSKKATKDSSPPSPATAIATATASAAFAVHDDAVALLRRAHCPPDSEALGRATWTFLHTTAAYYPERPSPTQRAHMLQLLHALPTLYPCGHCADDLGERIRSHPPEVGSRAALGAWLCATHNEVNALLGKPTFDCARVDERWKDGPKDGSCD
;
A
#
# COMPACT_ATOMS: atom_id res chain seq x y z
N MET A 1 61.10 15.22 -36.65
CA MET A 1 61.68 13.92 -37.05
C MET A 1 60.78 12.85 -36.44
N THR A 2 59.89 12.29 -37.27
CA THR A 2 59.88 10.85 -37.65
C THR A 2 59.39 9.97 -36.50
N GLY A 3 58.29 9.23 -36.55
CA GLY A 3 57.47 8.63 -37.61
C GLY A 3 56.86 7.37 -36.96
N THR A 4 55.56 7.05 -37.10
CA THR A 4 54.90 6.41 -38.26
C THR A 4 54.41 5.00 -37.90
N LEU A 5 53.08 4.81 -37.96
CA LEU A 5 52.26 3.65 -38.43
C LEU A 5 52.52 2.23 -37.84
N CYS A 6 51.61 1.25 -37.84
CA CYS A 6 50.41 0.98 -38.64
C CYS A 6 49.49 -0.07 -37.96
N GLN A 7 48.18 0.11 -38.17
CA GLN A 7 47.07 -0.83 -38.50
C GLN A 7 47.34 -2.37 -38.46
N THR A 8 46.40 -3.28 -38.15
CA THR A 8 45.19 -3.59 -38.95
C THR A 8 44.18 -4.54 -38.26
N LEU A 9 42.89 -4.25 -38.48
CA LEU A 9 41.76 -5.10 -38.94
C LEU A 9 41.41 -6.44 -38.28
N GLY A 10 40.10 -6.60 -38.00
CA GLY A 10 39.43 -7.89 -37.79
C GLY A 10 37.93 -7.75 -37.53
N SER A 11 37.15 -7.49 -38.59
CA SER A 11 35.68 -7.60 -38.61
C SER A 11 35.27 -9.08 -38.61
N LEU A 12 34.20 -9.46 -37.91
CA LEU A 12 33.18 -10.37 -38.43
C LEU A 12 31.93 -10.48 -37.53
N ASN A 13 30.81 -10.37 -38.23
CA ASN A 13 29.40 -10.32 -37.86
C ASN A 13 28.86 -11.67 -37.34
N LYS A 14 27.83 -11.65 -36.46
CA LYS A 14 26.72 -12.64 -36.38
C LYS A 14 25.75 -12.36 -35.21
N ARG A 15 24.56 -11.82 -35.51
CA ARG A 15 23.25 -12.23 -34.92
C ARG A 15 22.60 -13.22 -35.92
N PRO A 16 21.48 -13.94 -35.63
CA PRO A 16 20.54 -13.84 -34.51
C PRO A 16 20.12 -15.20 -33.90
N ARG A 17 19.33 -15.18 -32.80
CA ARG A 17 18.23 -16.13 -32.58
C ARG A 17 17.35 -15.68 -31.40
N THR A 18 16.09 -15.43 -31.75
CA THR A 18 14.92 -15.32 -30.87
C THR A 18 14.61 -16.66 -30.21
N LEU A 19 14.35 -16.64 -28.90
CA LEU A 19 13.49 -17.60 -28.21
C LEU A 19 12.62 -16.83 -27.22
N ALA A 20 11.32 -17.10 -27.29
CA ALA A 20 10.27 -16.54 -26.47
C ALA A 20 9.94 -17.45 -25.28
N VAL A 21 9.07 -16.93 -24.40
CA VAL A 21 8.19 -17.60 -23.41
C VAL A 21 8.78 -17.70 -21.97
N PRO A 22 7.98 -17.53 -20.89
CA PRO A 22 6.91 -16.56 -20.61
C PRO A 22 7.19 -15.74 -19.32
N SER A 23 6.65 -14.53 -19.23
CA SER A 23 6.60 -13.78 -17.97
C SER A 23 5.51 -14.36 -17.07
N THR A 24 5.89 -15.10 -16.03
CA THR A 24 5.05 -15.26 -14.85
C THR A 24 5.28 -14.05 -13.95
N ASP A 25 4.53 -12.99 -14.22
CA ASP A 25 4.43 -11.83 -13.34
C ASP A 25 3.73 -12.30 -12.06
N ARG A 26 4.50 -12.45 -10.99
CA ARG A 26 4.04 -12.96 -9.70
C ARG A 26 4.36 -11.96 -8.58
N ASP A 27 4.34 -10.68 -8.91
CA ASP A 27 4.61 -9.58 -7.98
C ASP A 27 3.31 -9.07 -7.36
N SER A 28 2.66 -9.89 -6.52
CA SER A 28 1.51 -9.45 -5.67
C SER A 28 1.29 -10.33 -4.43
N GLU A 29 2.32 -10.97 -3.89
CA GLU A 29 2.25 -11.63 -2.57
C GLU A 29 3.33 -11.05 -1.63
N PHE A 30 3.27 -9.75 -1.36
CA PHE A 30 3.88 -9.16 -0.16
C PHE A 30 2.80 -9.03 0.94
N CYS A 31 2.25 -10.16 1.35
CA CYS A 31 1.61 -10.29 2.65
C CYS A 31 2.64 -10.94 3.58
N CYS A 32 3.01 -10.25 4.66
CA CYS A 32 3.95 -10.71 5.68
C CYS A 32 3.69 -12.18 6.06
N ALA A 33 4.59 -13.07 5.67
CA ALA A 33 4.64 -14.43 6.15
C ALA A 33 6.09 -14.86 6.36
N THR A 34 6.63 -14.65 7.56
CA THR A 34 7.52 -15.63 8.21
C THR A 34 7.41 -15.50 9.74
N PRO A 35 7.25 -16.61 10.48
CA PRO A 35 7.67 -16.67 11.87
C PRO A 35 9.14 -17.14 11.89
N TYR A 36 10.08 -16.24 12.14
CA TYR A 36 11.46 -16.68 12.40
C TYR A 36 11.56 -17.14 13.86
N SER A 37 11.72 -18.45 14.00
CA SER A 37 12.12 -19.16 15.21
C SER A 37 13.50 -18.65 15.68
N MET A 38 13.59 -18.19 16.93
CA MET A 38 14.86 -18.13 17.67
C MET A 38 14.81 -19.14 18.81
N SER A 39 15.47 -20.28 18.60
CA SER A 39 15.88 -21.18 19.67
C SER A 39 17.20 -20.70 20.25
N SER A 40 17.24 -20.37 21.55
CA SER A 40 18.41 -20.61 22.40
C SER A 40 18.03 -20.65 23.89
N PHE A 41 18.15 -21.85 24.47
CA PHE A 41 18.63 -22.18 25.81
C PHE A 41 18.51 -21.15 26.95
N VAL A 42 17.71 -21.47 27.99
CA VAL A 42 18.16 -21.55 29.41
C VAL A 42 17.27 -22.53 30.20
N ARG A 43 17.93 -23.58 30.73
CA ARG A 43 17.78 -24.39 31.96
C ARG A 43 16.40 -24.67 32.61
N ASP A 44 16.23 -25.98 32.80
CA ASP A 44 15.53 -26.74 33.84
C ASP A 44 15.34 -26.01 35.20
N ASP A 45 14.10 -25.93 35.66
CA ASP A 45 13.77 -26.24 37.06
C ASP A 45 12.34 -26.80 37.17
N ARG A 46 12.27 -27.94 37.83
CA ARG A 46 11.09 -28.76 38.01
C ARG A 46 10.49 -28.41 39.37
N SER A 47 9.36 -27.72 39.39
CA SER A 47 8.52 -27.69 40.60
C SER A 47 7.03 -27.74 40.31
N ARG A 48 6.40 -28.62 41.07
CA ARG A 48 5.08 -29.22 40.92
C ARG A 48 4.16 -28.55 41.94
N VAL A 49 3.07 -27.92 41.51
CA VAL A 49 1.97 -27.57 42.42
C VAL A 49 0.64 -27.90 41.75
N HIS A 50 -0.06 -28.88 42.32
CA HIS A 50 -1.50 -29.05 42.16
C HIS A 50 -2.21 -27.98 42.98
N THR A 51 -3.24 -27.35 42.43
CA THR A 51 -4.54 -27.21 43.10
C THR A 51 -5.59 -26.73 42.11
N ASN A 52 -6.76 -27.32 42.29
CA ASN A 52 -7.97 -27.23 41.49
C ASN A 52 -8.91 -26.25 42.19
N VAL A 53 -9.39 -25.19 41.52
CA VAL A 53 -10.63 -24.49 41.91
C VAL A 53 -11.35 -24.06 40.64
N GLY A 54 -12.55 -24.60 40.46
CA GLY A 54 -13.45 -24.26 39.37
C GLY A 54 -13.95 -22.82 39.47
N GLY A 55 -14.02 -22.19 38.30
CA GLY A 55 -14.70 -20.91 38.08
C GLY A 55 -15.30 -20.96 36.68
N SER A 56 -16.55 -21.38 36.59
CA SER A 56 -17.35 -21.31 35.38
C SER A 56 -17.54 -19.84 35.01
N LEU A 57 -16.86 -19.39 33.94
CA LEU A 57 -17.22 -18.20 33.20
C LEU A 57 -17.48 -18.63 31.76
N THR A 58 -18.76 -18.85 31.45
CA THR A 58 -19.25 -19.01 30.09
C THR A 58 -18.94 -17.74 29.30
N ILE A 59 -17.91 -17.78 28.44
CA ILE A 59 -17.67 -16.73 27.45
C ILE A 59 -18.65 -16.92 26.31
N SER A 60 -19.45 -15.87 26.13
CA SER A 60 -20.53 -15.73 25.15
C SER A 60 -20.01 -15.76 23.71
N SER A 61 -20.68 -16.53 22.87
CA SER A 61 -20.77 -16.49 21.40
C SER A 61 -19.53 -16.03 20.60
N SER A 62 -18.72 -16.98 20.13
CA SER A 62 -17.79 -16.77 19.02
C SER A 62 -18.58 -16.62 17.71
N SER A 63 -18.91 -15.40 17.31
CA SER A 63 -19.28 -15.13 15.92
C SER A 63 -18.05 -15.42 15.06
N THR A 64 -18.10 -16.49 14.27
CA THR A 64 -17.02 -16.84 13.34
C THR A 64 -16.74 -15.65 12.42
N LEU A 65 -15.51 -15.15 12.47
CA LEU A 65 -15.10 -14.02 11.63
C LEU A 65 -15.18 -14.39 10.15
N PRO A 66 -15.44 -13.42 9.26
CA PRO A 66 -15.39 -13.64 7.81
C PRO A 66 -14.04 -14.24 7.39
N PRO A 67 -14.01 -15.14 6.38
CA PRO A 67 -12.77 -15.66 5.83
C PRO A 67 -11.84 -14.51 5.38
N GLY A 68 -10.58 -14.57 5.82
CA GLY A 68 -9.56 -13.58 5.47
C GLY A 68 -9.61 -12.26 6.26
N MET A 69 -10.39 -12.18 7.34
CA MET A 69 -10.31 -11.09 8.32
C MET A 69 -9.18 -11.33 9.32
N VAL A 70 -8.27 -10.37 9.43
CA VAL A 70 -7.15 -10.41 10.38
C VAL A 70 -7.49 -9.58 11.60
N LEU A 71 -7.30 -10.12 12.81
CA LEU A 71 -7.47 -9.38 14.06
C LEU A 71 -6.17 -8.68 14.46
N GLY A 72 -6.29 -7.48 14.99
CA GLY A 72 -5.19 -6.76 15.62
C GLY A 72 -4.87 -7.29 17.03
N PRO A 73 -3.79 -6.80 17.66
CA PRO A 73 -3.44 -7.13 19.05
C PRO A 73 -4.51 -6.73 20.07
N ASP A 74 -5.40 -5.82 19.70
CA ASP A 74 -6.55 -5.36 20.49
C ASP A 74 -7.79 -6.27 20.33
N GLY A 75 -7.69 -7.34 19.55
CA GLY A 75 -8.78 -8.29 19.27
C GLY A 75 -9.84 -7.77 18.30
N LYS A 76 -9.65 -6.59 17.69
CA LYS A 76 -10.58 -6.00 16.73
C LYS A 76 -10.12 -6.27 15.29
N PRO A 77 -11.02 -6.21 14.28
CA PRO A 77 -10.64 -6.32 12.87
C PRO A 77 -9.59 -5.27 12.47
N CYS A 78 -8.44 -5.73 11.97
CA CYS A 78 -7.38 -4.89 11.45
C CYS A 78 -7.65 -4.53 9.99
N LYS A 79 -8.15 -3.30 9.74
CA LYS A 79 -8.46 -2.80 8.38
C LYS A 79 -7.24 -2.85 7.45
N ILE A 80 -6.07 -2.38 7.89
CA ILE A 80 -4.85 -2.39 7.06
C ILE A 80 -4.32 -3.80 6.76
N CYS A 81 -4.65 -4.78 7.62
CA CYS A 81 -4.25 -6.17 7.46
C CYS A 81 -5.25 -7.00 6.65
N THR A 82 -6.42 -6.42 6.32
CA THR A 82 -7.56 -7.14 5.73
C THR A 82 -7.93 -6.49 4.40
N SER A 83 -7.93 -7.25 3.31
CA SER A 83 -8.37 -6.75 2.01
C SER A 83 -9.82 -6.27 2.05
N PHE A 84 -10.13 -5.16 1.38
CA PHE A 84 -11.49 -4.56 1.34
C PHE A 84 -12.62 -5.55 1.01
N ARG A 85 -12.36 -6.54 0.15
CA ARG A 85 -13.31 -7.60 -0.21
C ARG A 85 -13.78 -8.47 0.99
N ASN A 86 -13.04 -8.46 2.09
CA ASN A 86 -13.32 -9.23 3.30
C ASN A 86 -13.89 -8.36 4.45
N TRP A 87 -14.13 -7.07 4.23
CA TRP A 87 -14.65 -6.17 5.27
C TRP A 87 -16.12 -6.46 5.62
N LYS A 88 -16.90 -6.95 4.64
CA LYS A 88 -18.26 -7.43 4.87
C LYS A 88 -18.27 -8.96 4.93
N PRO A 89 -18.86 -9.59 5.96
CA PRO A 89 -19.16 -11.02 5.87
C PRO A 89 -19.95 -11.28 4.59
N PRO A 90 -19.68 -12.37 3.85
CA PRO A 90 -20.62 -12.81 2.84
C PRO A 90 -21.95 -13.01 3.55
N SER A 91 -22.93 -12.13 3.28
CA SER A 91 -24.32 -12.36 3.69
C SER A 91 -24.64 -13.79 3.29
N SER A 92 -25.12 -14.60 4.22
CA SER A 92 -25.50 -15.99 3.99
C SER A 92 -26.58 -16.08 2.91
N LYS A 93 -26.16 -15.95 1.65
CA LYS A 93 -26.94 -16.20 0.47
C LYS A 93 -26.51 -17.58 0.02
N LYS A 94 -27.42 -18.51 0.30
CA LYS A 94 -27.55 -19.83 -0.31
C LYS A 94 -26.83 -19.85 -1.67
N ALA A 95 -25.85 -20.73 -1.82
CA ALA A 95 -25.18 -20.96 -3.08
C ALA A 95 -26.24 -21.28 -4.16
N THR A 96 -26.58 -20.29 -4.97
CA THR A 96 -27.29 -20.50 -6.23
C THR A 96 -26.21 -20.74 -7.27
N LYS A 97 -26.17 -21.98 -7.75
CA LYS A 97 -25.41 -22.40 -8.93
C LYS A 97 -25.48 -21.33 -10.02
N ASP A 98 -24.31 -20.97 -10.54
CA ASP A 98 -24.16 -20.23 -11.78
C ASP A 98 -25.07 -20.82 -12.86
N SER A 99 -26.05 -20.03 -13.27
CA SER A 99 -26.74 -20.17 -14.55
C SER A 99 -26.60 -18.81 -15.20
N SER A 100 -25.87 -18.80 -16.31
CA SER A 100 -25.58 -17.64 -17.14
C SER A 100 -26.83 -16.77 -17.36
N PRO A 101 -26.71 -15.42 -17.40
CA PRO A 101 -27.84 -14.59 -17.75
C PRO A 101 -28.15 -14.75 -19.25
N PRO A 102 -29.43 -14.91 -19.66
CA PRO A 102 -29.79 -14.79 -21.06
C PRO A 102 -29.75 -13.31 -21.47
N SER A 103 -29.13 -13.05 -22.63
CA SER A 103 -29.18 -11.75 -23.30
C SER A 103 -30.63 -11.31 -23.56
N PRO A 104 -31.03 -10.07 -23.22
CA PRO A 104 -32.17 -9.44 -23.85
C PRO A 104 -31.72 -8.80 -25.16
N ALA A 105 -32.01 -9.49 -26.26
CA ALA A 105 -31.96 -8.87 -27.57
C ALA A 105 -33.10 -7.82 -27.67
N THR A 106 -32.69 -6.60 -28.01
CA THR A 106 -33.41 -5.66 -28.88
C THR A 106 -34.63 -4.91 -28.32
N ALA A 107 -34.40 -3.69 -27.83
CA ALA A 107 -35.11 -2.48 -28.28
C ALA A 107 -34.47 -1.22 -27.67
N ILE A 108 -34.40 -0.14 -28.45
CA ILE A 108 -33.79 1.19 -28.15
C ILE A 108 -32.25 1.23 -28.32
N ALA A 109 -31.78 0.81 -29.48
CA ALA A 109 -30.42 1.06 -29.94
C ALA A 109 -30.37 2.42 -30.66
N THR A 110 -29.74 3.42 -30.05
CA THR A 110 -28.92 4.44 -30.75
C THR A 110 -28.30 5.46 -29.79
N ALA A 111 -28.79 5.63 -28.55
CA ALA A 111 -28.18 6.55 -27.57
C ALA A 111 -27.30 5.87 -26.51
N THR A 112 -27.50 4.58 -26.23
CA THR A 112 -26.79 3.83 -25.17
C THR A 112 -25.50 3.17 -25.64
N ALA A 113 -25.33 2.97 -26.95
CA ALA A 113 -24.13 2.38 -27.53
C ALA A 113 -22.91 3.29 -27.33
N SER A 114 -23.03 4.59 -27.63
CA SER A 114 -21.92 5.55 -27.52
C SER A 114 -21.41 5.70 -26.08
N ALA A 115 -22.32 5.65 -25.10
CA ALA A 115 -21.94 5.63 -23.69
C ALA A 115 -21.21 4.33 -23.32
N ALA A 116 -21.74 3.16 -23.72
CA ALA A 116 -21.12 1.86 -23.45
C ALA A 116 -19.73 1.68 -24.09
N PHE A 117 -19.53 2.19 -25.31
CA PHE A 117 -18.22 2.18 -25.97
C PHE A 117 -17.22 3.14 -25.31
N ALA A 118 -17.66 4.32 -24.85
CA ALA A 118 -16.81 5.26 -24.12
C ALA A 118 -16.32 4.66 -22.78
N VAL A 119 -17.19 4.00 -22.01
CA VAL A 119 -16.75 3.34 -20.75
C VAL A 119 -15.80 2.17 -21.00
N HIS A 120 -15.95 1.48 -22.13
CA HIS A 120 -15.04 0.40 -22.50
C HIS A 120 -13.66 0.94 -22.88
N ASP A 121 -13.59 2.02 -23.66
CA ASP A 121 -12.33 2.64 -24.05
C ASP A 121 -11.59 3.22 -22.84
N ASP A 122 -12.29 3.86 -21.91
CA ASP A 122 -11.72 4.36 -20.65
C ASP A 122 -11.21 3.22 -19.75
N ALA A 123 -11.97 2.13 -19.63
CA ALA A 123 -11.55 0.96 -18.86
C ALA A 123 -10.32 0.27 -19.48
N VAL A 124 -10.28 0.14 -20.81
CA VAL A 124 -9.13 -0.39 -21.54
C VAL A 124 -7.93 0.55 -21.42
N ALA A 125 -8.13 1.86 -21.46
CA ALA A 125 -7.07 2.86 -21.26
C ALA A 125 -6.54 2.86 -19.81
N LEU A 126 -7.39 2.64 -18.80
CA LEU A 126 -6.97 2.46 -17.41
C LEU A 126 -6.18 1.17 -17.23
N LEU A 127 -6.63 0.06 -17.83
CA LEU A 127 -5.89 -1.21 -17.83
C LEU A 127 -4.54 -1.08 -18.53
N ARG A 128 -4.48 -0.39 -19.68
CA ARG A 128 -3.21 -0.12 -20.37
C ARG A 128 -2.27 0.72 -19.52
N ARG A 129 -2.77 1.77 -18.87
CA ARG A 129 -1.99 2.59 -17.92
C ARG A 129 -1.50 1.80 -16.71
N ALA A 130 -2.29 0.83 -16.23
CA ALA A 130 -1.89 -0.04 -15.12
C ALA A 130 -0.69 -0.96 -15.46
N HIS A 131 -0.44 -1.24 -16.74
CA HIS A 131 0.70 -2.04 -17.21
C HIS A 131 1.90 -1.19 -17.66
N CYS A 132 1.84 0.13 -17.50
CA CYS A 132 2.96 1.03 -17.79
C CYS A 132 3.73 1.35 -16.49
N PRO A 133 5.04 1.68 -16.59
CA PRO A 133 5.75 2.28 -15.47
C PRO A 133 5.00 3.51 -14.95
N PRO A 134 5.00 3.76 -13.62
CA PRO A 134 4.26 4.86 -13.05
C PRO A 134 4.84 6.21 -13.53
N ASP A 135 3.96 7.11 -13.95
CA ASP A 135 4.31 8.52 -14.13
C ASP A 135 4.50 9.23 -12.77
N SER A 136 4.86 10.51 -12.81
CA SER A 136 5.09 11.30 -11.60
C SER A 136 3.86 11.38 -10.69
N GLU A 137 2.65 11.37 -11.24
CA GLU A 137 1.43 11.46 -10.44
C GLU A 137 1.07 10.12 -9.81
N ALA A 138 1.16 9.02 -10.55
CA ALA A 138 0.93 7.67 -10.06
C ALA A 138 1.93 7.34 -8.95
N LEU A 139 3.21 7.65 -9.18
CA LEU A 139 4.26 7.51 -8.17
C LEU A 139 3.98 8.39 -6.95
N GLY A 140 3.64 9.66 -7.15
CA GLY A 140 3.30 10.58 -6.06
C GLY A 140 2.13 10.09 -5.21
N ARG A 141 1.03 9.65 -5.84
CA ARG A 141 -0.13 9.07 -5.13
C ARG A 141 0.26 7.83 -4.32
N ALA A 142 1.10 6.95 -4.87
CA ALA A 142 1.56 5.75 -4.19
C ALA A 142 2.45 6.10 -2.98
N THR A 143 3.41 7.02 -3.15
CA THR A 143 4.28 7.48 -2.05
C THR A 143 3.50 8.19 -0.96
N TRP A 144 2.58 9.09 -1.30
CA TRP A 144 1.72 9.73 -0.29
C TRP A 144 0.84 8.72 0.43
N THR A 145 0.30 7.72 -0.27
CA THR A 145 -0.47 6.64 0.34
C THR A 145 0.38 5.88 1.36
N PHE A 146 1.60 5.50 0.98
CA PHE A 146 2.53 4.83 1.90
C PHE A 146 2.86 5.69 3.11
N LEU A 147 3.24 6.96 2.92
CA LEU A 147 3.66 7.84 4.02
C LEU A 147 2.52 8.17 4.98
N HIS A 148 1.35 8.55 4.46
CA HIS A 148 0.19 8.88 5.31
C HIS A 148 -0.32 7.65 6.05
N THR A 149 -0.33 6.47 5.42
CA THR A 149 -0.70 5.23 6.10
C THR A 149 0.34 4.88 7.17
N THR A 150 1.64 5.04 6.89
CA THR A 150 2.70 4.82 7.89
C THR A 150 2.53 5.76 9.08
N ALA A 151 2.24 7.04 8.84
CA ALA A 151 1.99 8.03 9.88
C ALA A 151 0.71 7.69 10.68
N ALA A 152 -0.36 7.25 10.04
CA ALA A 152 -1.62 6.86 10.66
C ALA A 152 -1.49 5.66 11.63
N TYR A 153 -0.51 4.78 11.40
CA TYR A 153 -0.21 3.63 12.27
C TYR A 153 1.04 3.83 13.14
N TYR A 154 1.65 5.02 13.10
CA TYR A 154 2.77 5.36 13.97
C TYR A 154 2.34 5.39 15.44
N PRO A 155 3.19 5.01 16.41
CA PRO A 155 2.79 5.02 17.81
C PRO A 155 2.54 6.45 18.35
N GLU A 156 1.58 6.59 19.27
CA GLU A 156 1.40 7.86 20.00
C GLU A 156 2.62 8.20 20.86
N ARG A 157 3.32 7.18 21.35
CA ARG A 157 4.54 7.30 22.15
C ARG A 157 5.64 6.43 21.54
N PRO A 158 6.29 6.88 20.46
CA PRO A 158 7.30 6.11 19.75
C PRO A 158 8.57 5.95 20.58
N SER A 159 9.23 4.79 20.47
CA SER A 159 10.55 4.55 21.05
C SER A 159 11.62 5.40 20.35
N PRO A 160 12.78 5.65 20.98
CA PRO A 160 13.89 6.36 20.34
C PRO A 160 14.29 5.74 18.98
N THR A 161 14.30 4.42 18.89
CA THR A 161 14.58 3.69 17.64
C THR A 161 13.52 3.95 16.57
N GLN A 162 12.22 3.93 16.92
CA GLN A 162 11.14 4.23 15.98
C GLN A 162 11.20 5.68 15.47
N ARG A 163 11.61 6.63 16.31
CA ARG A 163 11.84 8.03 15.92
C ARG A 163 13.01 8.14 14.95
N ALA A 164 14.13 7.50 15.26
CA ALA A 164 15.31 7.48 14.40
C ALA A 164 15.01 6.87 13.02
N HIS A 165 14.30 5.74 12.97
CA HIS A 165 13.93 5.10 11.71
C HIS A 165 12.97 5.95 10.87
N MET A 166 12.00 6.63 11.51
CA MET A 166 11.11 7.53 10.79
C MET A 166 11.87 8.72 10.18
N LEU A 167 12.80 9.32 10.94
CA LEU A 167 13.66 10.39 10.41
C LEU A 167 14.53 9.90 9.25
N GLN A 168 15.13 8.71 9.38
CA GLN A 168 15.93 8.11 8.31
C GLN A 168 15.08 7.88 7.04
N LEU A 169 13.86 7.36 7.19
CA LEU A 169 12.93 7.19 6.07
C LEU A 169 12.65 8.53 5.37
N LEU A 170 12.25 9.55 6.13
CA LEU A 170 11.87 10.85 5.55
C LEU A 170 13.07 11.58 4.93
N HIS A 171 14.24 11.53 5.56
CA HIS A 171 15.46 12.15 5.01
C HIS A 171 16.06 11.37 3.83
N ALA A 172 15.75 10.09 3.68
CA ALA A 172 16.16 9.33 2.50
C ALA A 172 15.34 9.68 1.25
N LEU A 173 14.08 10.14 1.41
CA LEU A 173 13.19 10.42 0.28
C LEU A 173 13.76 11.45 -0.70
N PRO A 174 14.24 12.64 -0.31
CA PRO A 174 14.84 13.60 -1.25
C PRO A 174 16.01 13.05 -2.06
N THR A 175 16.69 12.02 -1.57
CA THR A 175 17.83 11.40 -2.27
C THR A 175 17.39 10.28 -3.21
N LEU A 176 16.34 9.54 -2.83
CA LEU A 176 15.92 8.32 -3.52
C LEU A 176 14.71 8.52 -4.43
N TYR A 177 13.99 9.63 -4.32
CA TYR A 177 12.78 9.86 -5.09
C TYR A 177 13.09 10.10 -6.58
N PRO A 178 12.57 9.27 -7.52
CA PRO A 178 13.00 9.29 -8.93
C PRO A 178 12.75 10.59 -9.69
N CYS A 179 11.78 11.40 -9.27
CA CYS A 179 11.52 12.71 -9.86
C CYS A 179 12.47 13.75 -9.27
N GLY A 180 13.56 14.10 -9.97
CA GLY A 180 14.61 15.00 -9.46
C GLY A 180 14.09 16.33 -8.91
N HIS A 181 13.30 17.08 -9.69
CA HIS A 181 12.76 18.36 -9.22
C HIS A 181 11.78 18.20 -8.04
N CYS A 182 11.01 17.11 -8.01
CA CYS A 182 10.14 16.81 -6.87
C CYS A 182 10.96 16.50 -5.60
N ALA A 183 12.09 15.79 -5.78
CA ALA A 183 12.98 15.39 -4.71
C ALA A 183 13.73 16.59 -4.11
N ASP A 184 14.21 17.50 -4.98
CA ASP A 184 14.86 18.75 -4.57
C ASP A 184 13.90 19.64 -3.76
N ASP A 185 12.66 19.82 -4.24
CA ASP A 185 11.62 20.58 -3.51
C ASP A 185 11.31 19.95 -2.15
N LEU A 186 11.15 18.62 -2.09
CA LEU A 186 10.96 17.91 -0.82
C LEU A 186 12.16 18.09 0.13
N GLY A 187 13.38 18.07 -0.40
CA GLY A 187 14.60 18.30 0.37
C GLY A 187 14.65 19.70 0.99
N GLU A 188 14.29 20.74 0.23
CA GLU A 188 14.17 22.10 0.78
C GLU A 188 13.07 22.23 1.83
N ARG A 189 11.91 21.58 1.63
CA ARG A 189 10.83 21.55 2.62
C ARG A 189 11.27 20.88 3.92
N ILE A 190 11.93 19.73 3.84
CA ILE A 190 12.45 19.02 5.01
C ILE A 190 13.51 19.87 5.75
N ARG A 191 14.34 20.63 5.03
CA ARG A 191 15.31 21.55 5.66
C ARG A 191 14.65 22.73 6.38
N SER A 192 13.63 23.32 5.76
CA SER A 192 12.94 24.50 6.31
C SER A 192 11.91 24.15 7.39
N HIS A 193 11.27 22.99 7.27
CA HIS A 193 10.28 22.45 8.21
C HIS A 193 10.66 21.01 8.58
N PRO A 194 11.56 20.82 9.57
CA PRO A 194 12.02 19.50 9.96
C PRO A 194 10.88 18.54 10.38
N PRO A 195 10.97 17.22 10.09
CA PRO A 195 9.93 16.27 10.44
C PRO A 195 9.67 16.11 11.94
N GLU A 196 8.40 16.23 12.33
CA GLU A 196 7.95 16.07 13.72
C GLU A 196 7.59 14.61 14.05
N VAL A 197 8.58 13.81 14.43
CA VAL A 197 8.40 12.37 14.71
C VAL A 197 8.08 12.07 16.19
N GLY A 198 7.67 13.07 16.98
CA GLY A 198 7.48 12.94 18.43
C GLY A 198 6.29 12.06 18.84
N SER A 199 5.26 12.01 17.99
CA SER A 199 4.04 11.21 18.19
C SER A 199 3.34 10.99 16.85
N ARG A 200 2.35 10.09 16.84
CA ARG A 200 1.46 9.89 15.69
C ARG A 200 0.81 11.18 15.22
N ALA A 201 0.24 11.94 16.16
CA ALA A 201 -0.44 13.20 15.87
C ALA A 201 0.51 14.25 15.28
N ALA A 202 1.72 14.40 15.85
CA ALA A 202 2.70 15.36 15.37
C ALA A 202 3.19 15.00 13.95
N LEU A 203 3.47 13.71 13.70
CA LEU A 203 3.92 13.23 12.40
C LEU A 203 2.83 13.38 11.34
N GLY A 204 1.59 13.02 11.66
CA GLY A 204 0.45 13.17 10.76
C GLY A 204 0.17 14.63 10.41
N ALA A 205 0.25 15.53 11.39
CA ALA A 205 0.08 16.96 11.17
C ALA A 205 1.18 17.54 10.27
N TRP A 206 2.45 17.23 10.56
CA TRP A 206 3.59 17.65 9.73
C TRP A 206 3.44 17.15 8.30
N LEU A 207 3.14 15.85 8.11
CA LEU A 207 3.02 15.27 6.78
C LEU A 207 1.84 15.86 5.99
N CYS A 208 0.72 16.16 6.66
CA CYS A 208 -0.41 16.85 6.05
C CYS A 208 -0.06 18.27 5.61
N ALA A 209 0.63 19.04 6.47
CA ALA A 209 1.09 20.38 6.14
C ALA A 209 2.02 20.36 4.92
N THR A 210 3.05 19.52 4.92
CA THR A 210 3.98 19.36 3.79
C THR A 210 3.26 18.95 2.50
N HIS A 211 2.30 18.02 2.58
CA HIS A 211 1.50 17.63 1.41
C HIS A 211 0.62 18.80 0.90
N ASN A 212 0.09 19.63 1.81
CA ASN A 212 -0.68 20.81 1.43
C ASN A 212 0.17 21.91 0.80
N GLU A 213 1.45 22.02 1.15
CA GLU A 213 2.35 22.92 0.44
C GLU A 213 2.59 22.46 -1.01
N VAL A 214 2.75 21.15 -1.22
CA VAL A 214 2.83 20.57 -2.58
C VAL A 214 1.51 20.76 -3.33
N ASN A 215 0.35 20.62 -2.66
CA ASN A 215 -0.94 20.93 -3.26
C ASN A 215 -1.00 22.39 -3.71
N ALA A 216 -0.59 23.34 -2.87
CA ALA A 216 -0.56 24.76 -3.21
C ALA A 216 0.36 25.04 -4.42
N LEU A 217 1.56 24.44 -4.45
CA LEU A 217 2.49 24.55 -5.58
C LEU A 217 1.86 24.06 -6.89
N LEU A 218 1.07 22.99 -6.83
CA LEU A 218 0.40 22.39 -7.98
C LEU A 218 -0.99 22.99 -8.27
N GLY A 219 -1.40 24.05 -7.55
CA GLY A 219 -2.72 24.67 -7.71
C GLY A 219 -3.90 23.77 -7.30
N LYS A 220 -3.66 22.79 -6.41
CA LYS A 220 -4.68 21.86 -5.89
C LYS A 220 -5.31 22.41 -4.61
N PRO A 221 -6.57 22.06 -4.30
CA PRO A 221 -7.20 22.44 -3.05
C PRO A 221 -6.44 21.95 -1.82
N THR A 222 -6.48 22.75 -0.75
CA THR A 222 -5.96 22.35 0.56
C THR A 222 -6.82 21.23 1.15
N PHE A 223 -6.17 20.19 1.66
CA PHE A 223 -6.79 19.13 2.45
C PHE A 223 -6.95 19.56 3.91
N ASP A 224 -8.10 19.28 4.52
CA ASP A 224 -8.33 19.54 5.94
C ASP A 224 -7.57 18.54 6.82
N CYS A 225 -6.50 19.00 7.46
CA CYS A 225 -5.66 18.15 8.31
C CYS A 225 -6.38 17.59 9.54
N ALA A 226 -7.54 18.12 9.95
CA ALA A 226 -8.35 17.51 10.99
C ALA A 226 -8.94 16.14 10.58
N ARG A 227 -8.92 15.82 9.28
CA ARG A 227 -9.51 14.61 8.69
C ARG A 227 -8.49 13.57 8.24
N VAL A 228 -7.22 13.71 8.63
CA VAL A 228 -6.17 12.76 8.25
C VAL A 228 -6.46 11.34 8.73
N ASP A 229 -6.96 11.17 9.95
CA ASP A 229 -7.29 9.86 10.51
C ASP A 229 -8.51 9.24 9.81
N GLU A 230 -9.54 10.04 9.50
CA GLU A 230 -10.68 9.59 8.69
C GLU A 230 -10.22 9.08 7.32
N ARG A 231 -9.27 9.77 6.68
CA ARG A 231 -8.80 9.43 5.35
C ARG A 231 -7.84 8.24 5.32
N TRP A 232 -6.96 8.11 6.31
CA TRP A 232 -5.80 7.21 6.23
C TRP A 232 -5.80 6.08 7.27
N LYS A 233 -6.76 6.05 8.19
CA LYS A 233 -6.83 5.06 9.27
C LYS A 233 -8.22 4.47 9.48
N ASP A 234 -9.17 5.32 9.83
CA ASP A 234 -10.43 4.90 10.45
C ASP A 234 -11.54 4.74 9.42
N GLY A 235 -11.53 5.58 8.39
CA GLY A 235 -12.61 5.75 7.42
C GLY A 235 -13.51 6.95 7.76
N PRO A 236 -14.30 7.45 6.80
CA PRO A 236 -15.28 8.51 7.04
C PRO A 236 -16.37 8.09 8.04
N LYS A 237 -16.86 9.05 8.83
CA LYS A 237 -17.87 8.81 9.88
C LYS A 237 -19.25 8.39 9.36
N ASP A 238 -19.51 8.59 8.06
CA ASP A 238 -20.76 8.18 7.41
C ASP A 238 -20.79 6.69 7.05
N GLY A 239 -19.70 5.95 7.29
CA GLY A 239 -19.60 4.52 7.01
C GLY A 239 -19.43 4.21 5.53
N SER A 240 -19.10 5.18 4.66
CA SER A 240 -18.92 4.95 3.22
C SER A 240 -17.82 3.95 2.88
N CYS A 241 -16.93 3.69 3.84
CA CYS A 241 -15.83 2.75 3.72
C CYS A 241 -16.03 1.47 4.54
N ASP A 242 -17.21 1.20 5.10
CA ASP A 242 -17.50 -0.04 5.83
C ASP A 242 -18.32 -1.04 5.01
#